data_AF-A0A944YJ60-F1
#
_entry.id   AF-A0A944YJ60-F1
#
_cell.length_a   1.000
_cell.length_b   1.000
_cell.length_c   1.000
_cell.angle_alpha   90.00
_cell.angle_beta   90.00
_cell.angle_gamma   90.00
#
_symmetry.space_group_name_H-M   'P 1'
#
loop_
_entity.id
_entity.type
_entity.pdbx_description
1 polymer ?
#
loop_
_entity_poly.entity_id
_entity_poly.type
_entity_poly.pdbx_seq_one_letter_code
_entity_poly.pdbx_strand_id
1 'polypeptide(L)'
;TQAANANDWDLVAVDLTKANNHVHTDADFWQSVTIPDPDAGSAYWEQLQETVIQSSQALGTIDMTVSLASSNFGVTLSDPIGTGLGNFFIGEGEGAVRIDYNINNDTVANLVDRVNASDANVHMYYDPVSDRFVVRNKEAGSVGITLHQSGDWDALSANTGNGNILNAMGLAAPALNLTNPASSVYNDYNAGNHGTYANGTYVSLGGVGSDPTTYWQALQNTITEAPSTASIQWRQVIPSVGRSMVDELGENSTVKVNQGDLIYSNKTVFTDAEHGYEGITFDISQAAVNDSASFVVAKDSSQAKAAIDKLVEEFNDAQDYIKSLTSVTNDGENVSAGKFSSNIEISRLGSQLRKVIFGDSTPHSESGTTGDGSNLIINSRDNVSTELIAIATELNFDSNNDGYIVKVLNDNSSGNPKYWEFTKGAGGAGEWTATDPTYSSFRLSNIGLDFGIGSDRIMVKNSALLLQELEKNPEKVKALFADVQVEATKTAETADLLSTPKTLNNNDANSPTGTNAVVGDTIANSAAYDANTSSYRSYQGIASAIDEFISAFLSGDSDSGYKGAYNTHIESIRSQNRRIDERIEDMERYLEQREKTLSDGFMRMEEMQSQLNTQLQTLQNSFKSK
;
A
#
# COMPACT_ATOMS: atom_id res chain seq x y z
N THR A 1 -28.40 -96.15 -60.13
CA THR A 1 -29.34 -96.80 -61.07
C THR A 1 -29.95 -95.72 -61.95
N GLN A 2 -29.63 -95.74 -63.26
CA GLN A 2 -30.27 -95.09 -64.44
C GLN A 2 -30.64 -93.58 -64.36
N ALA A 3 -30.47 -92.72 -65.37
CA ALA A 3 -30.04 -92.73 -66.78
C ALA A 3 -29.71 -91.24 -67.11
N ALA A 4 -28.66 -90.83 -67.82
CA ALA A 4 -28.20 -91.07 -69.20
C ALA A 4 -29.04 -90.37 -70.31
N ASN A 5 -28.29 -89.71 -71.20
CA ASN A 5 -28.52 -89.37 -72.63
C ASN A 5 -29.06 -87.95 -72.96
N ALA A 6 -28.62 -87.26 -74.02
CA ALA A 6 -28.05 -87.77 -75.28
C ALA A 6 -27.42 -86.68 -76.20
N ASN A 7 -26.43 -87.10 -77.01
CA ASN A 7 -26.13 -86.74 -78.43
C ASN A 7 -25.38 -85.42 -78.76
N ASP A 8 -24.33 -85.32 -79.61
CA ASP A 8 -23.52 -86.28 -80.41
C ASP A 8 -22.29 -85.53 -81.06
N TRP A 9 -21.06 -86.05 -80.87
CA TRP A 9 -19.75 -86.08 -81.61
C TRP A 9 -19.49 -85.17 -82.85
N ASP A 10 -18.41 -84.37 -82.97
CA ASP A 10 -16.94 -84.57 -83.06
C ASP A 10 -16.40 -84.98 -84.46
N LEU A 11 -15.45 -84.19 -85.01
CA LEU A 11 -14.25 -84.72 -85.68
C LEU A 11 -13.19 -83.66 -85.99
N VAL A 12 -12.08 -83.86 -85.28
CA VAL A 12 -10.77 -83.23 -85.37
C VAL A 12 -9.95 -83.83 -86.51
N ALA A 13 -9.19 -83.00 -87.20
CA ALA A 13 -8.10 -83.46 -88.04
C ALA A 13 -6.92 -82.46 -88.04
N VAL A 14 -5.67 -82.89 -87.77
CA VAL A 14 -5.24 -84.30 -87.61
C VAL A 14 -3.93 -84.56 -86.87
N ASP A 15 -3.11 -83.58 -86.51
CA ASP A 15 -2.09 -83.74 -85.45
C ASP A 15 -1.61 -82.37 -84.95
N LEU A 16 -0.97 -82.38 -83.79
CA LEU A 16 -0.43 -81.20 -83.10
C LEU A 16 0.91 -80.71 -83.68
N THR A 17 1.50 -81.47 -84.60
CA THR A 17 2.83 -81.21 -85.20
C THR A 17 2.75 -80.38 -86.48
N LYS A 18 1.61 -80.35 -87.17
CA LYS A 18 1.42 -79.62 -88.44
C LYS A 18 0.83 -78.21 -88.34
N ALA A 19 0.38 -77.75 -87.17
CA ALA A 19 -0.08 -76.36 -87.03
C ALA A 19 1.06 -75.33 -86.84
N ASN A 20 2.27 -75.78 -86.49
CA ASN A 20 3.38 -74.91 -86.08
C ASN A 20 4.34 -74.45 -87.20
N ASN A 21 3.98 -74.56 -88.49
CA ASN A 21 4.94 -74.41 -89.59
C ASN A 21 4.61 -73.37 -90.69
N HIS A 22 4.05 -72.20 -90.36
CA HIS A 22 3.99 -71.07 -91.31
C HIS A 22 4.32 -69.70 -90.67
N VAL A 23 5.60 -69.53 -90.32
CA VAL A 23 6.56 -68.54 -90.87
C VAL A 23 6.04 -67.13 -91.24
N HIS A 24 6.30 -66.22 -90.29
CA HIS A 24 6.91 -64.88 -90.36
C HIS A 24 6.32 -63.75 -91.22
N THR A 25 5.83 -62.72 -90.50
CA THR A 25 6.28 -61.34 -90.68
C THR A 25 6.67 -60.73 -89.33
N ASP A 26 7.94 -60.32 -89.26
CA ASP A 26 8.59 -59.33 -88.37
C ASP A 26 7.69 -58.12 -88.03
N ALA A 27 7.84 -57.32 -86.99
CA ALA A 27 8.69 -57.25 -85.81
C ALA A 27 8.00 -56.23 -84.88
N ASP A 28 8.01 -56.46 -83.57
CA ASP A 28 7.93 -55.41 -82.53
C ASP A 28 6.87 -54.31 -82.66
N PHE A 29 5.56 -54.58 -82.81
CA PHE A 29 4.55 -53.55 -82.52
C PHE A 29 3.32 -54.13 -81.81
N TRP A 30 3.31 -53.95 -80.48
CA TRP A 30 2.20 -54.01 -79.51
C TRP A 30 1.44 -55.35 -79.38
N GLN A 31 1.87 -56.21 -78.46
CA GLN A 31 0.91 -57.04 -77.75
C GLN A 31 0.12 -56.13 -76.82
N SER A 32 -1.18 -55.95 -77.07
CA SER A 32 -2.07 -55.42 -76.05
C SER A 32 -2.13 -56.45 -74.92
N VAL A 33 -1.36 -56.22 -73.86
CA VAL A 33 -1.51 -56.96 -72.62
C VAL A 33 -2.85 -56.50 -72.02
N THR A 34 -3.87 -57.33 -72.11
CA THR A 34 -5.11 -57.10 -71.37
C THR A 34 -4.79 -57.29 -69.89
N ILE A 35 -4.74 -56.19 -69.14
CA ILE A 35 -4.57 -56.23 -67.69
C ILE A 35 -5.88 -56.79 -67.10
N PRO A 36 -5.87 -57.91 -66.34
CA PRO A 36 -7.07 -58.48 -65.72
C PRO A 36 -7.66 -57.55 -64.67
N ASP A 37 -8.96 -57.61 -64.37
CA ASP A 37 -9.55 -56.85 -63.26
C ASP A 37 -8.82 -57.13 -61.92
N PRO A 38 -8.73 -56.16 -60.99
CA PRO A 38 -7.94 -56.29 -59.77
C PRO A 38 -8.45 -57.43 -58.89
N ASP A 39 -7.63 -58.47 -58.74
CA ASP A 39 -7.81 -59.59 -57.82
C ASP A 39 -6.69 -59.60 -56.75
N ALA A 40 -7.00 -60.17 -55.58
CA ALA A 40 -6.21 -60.02 -54.36
C ALA A 40 -4.83 -60.73 -54.36
N GLY A 41 -4.31 -61.17 -55.52
CA GLY A 41 -3.11 -62.00 -55.58
C GLY A 41 -2.24 -61.87 -56.84
N SER A 42 -2.50 -60.92 -57.73
CA SER A 42 -1.74 -60.80 -58.99
C SER A 42 -0.68 -59.69 -58.95
N ALA A 43 0.49 -59.95 -59.55
CA ALA A 43 1.66 -59.05 -59.57
C ALA A 43 1.50 -57.81 -60.49
N TYR A 44 0.35 -57.68 -61.17
CA TYR A 44 0.04 -56.57 -62.08
C TYR A 44 -0.67 -55.39 -61.39
N TRP A 45 -1.14 -55.59 -60.16
CA TRP A 45 -1.84 -54.58 -59.38
C TRP A 45 -1.11 -54.37 -58.05
N GLU A 46 -0.57 -53.19 -57.86
CA GLU A 46 -0.12 -52.73 -56.54
C GLU A 46 -1.28 -51.96 -55.90
N GLN A 47 -1.72 -52.41 -54.72
CA GLN A 47 -2.72 -51.67 -53.97
C GLN A 47 -2.08 -50.36 -53.48
N LEU A 48 -2.35 -49.26 -54.18
CA LEU A 48 -2.07 -47.91 -53.69
C LEU A 48 -2.94 -47.65 -52.45
N GLN A 49 -2.47 -48.08 -51.28
CA GLN A 49 -2.95 -47.53 -50.03
C GLN A 49 -2.42 -46.09 -49.96
N GLU A 50 -3.33 -45.12 -49.93
CA GLU A 50 -2.98 -43.74 -49.63
C GLU A 50 -2.20 -43.71 -48.31
N THR A 51 -0.93 -43.31 -48.36
CA THR A 51 -0.17 -43.01 -47.16
C THR A 51 -0.80 -41.76 -46.55
N VAL A 52 -1.80 -41.94 -45.70
CA VAL A 52 -2.32 -40.86 -44.88
C VAL A 52 -1.18 -40.47 -43.96
N ILE A 53 -0.56 -39.31 -44.22
CA ILE A 53 0.40 -38.71 -43.30
C ILE A 53 -0.42 -38.28 -42.09
N GLN A 54 -0.50 -39.14 -41.09
CA GLN A 54 -1.04 -38.81 -39.79
C GLN A 54 0.13 -38.33 -38.92
N SER A 55 -0.03 -37.16 -38.32
CA SER A 55 0.90 -36.72 -37.28
C SER A 55 0.90 -37.74 -36.16
N SER A 56 2.09 -38.09 -35.65
CA SER A 56 2.22 -38.95 -34.47
C SER A 56 1.82 -38.23 -33.17
N GLN A 57 1.43 -36.96 -33.23
CA GLN A 57 0.92 -36.14 -32.14
C GLN A 57 -0.37 -35.43 -32.56
N ALA A 58 -1.23 -35.09 -31.60
CA ALA A 58 -2.42 -34.27 -31.87
C ALA A 58 -2.00 -32.98 -32.60
N LEU A 59 -2.64 -32.69 -33.73
CA LEU A 59 -2.36 -31.49 -34.51
C LEU A 59 -3.17 -30.33 -33.94
N GLY A 60 -2.48 -29.27 -33.50
CA GLY A 60 -3.07 -28.00 -33.07
C GLY A 60 -2.78 -27.68 -31.61
N THR A 61 -2.44 -26.42 -31.33
CA THR A 61 -2.27 -25.87 -29.98
C THR A 61 -3.59 -25.27 -29.48
N ILE A 62 -3.65 -24.90 -28.20
CA ILE A 62 -4.73 -24.05 -27.70
C ILE A 62 -4.75 -22.71 -28.45
N ASP A 63 -5.93 -22.30 -28.92
CA ASP A 63 -6.15 -20.96 -29.45
C ASP A 63 -6.61 -20.03 -28.31
N MET A 64 -5.75 -19.08 -27.94
CA MET A 64 -5.97 -18.20 -26.81
C MET A 64 -7.06 -17.13 -27.04
N THR A 65 -7.48 -16.93 -28.30
CA THR A 65 -8.26 -15.76 -28.73
C THR A 65 -9.73 -16.04 -29.06
N VAL A 66 -10.07 -17.31 -29.27
CA VAL A 66 -11.45 -17.76 -29.53
C VAL A 66 -12.15 -18.19 -28.25
N SER A 67 -13.46 -18.44 -28.33
CA SER A 67 -14.22 -18.93 -27.16
C SER A 67 -13.63 -20.23 -26.61
N LEU A 68 -13.76 -20.47 -25.30
CA LEU A 68 -13.25 -21.72 -24.68
C LEU A 68 -13.83 -22.98 -25.36
N ALA A 69 -15.07 -22.94 -25.82
CA ALA A 69 -15.68 -24.05 -26.56
C ALA A 69 -15.01 -24.31 -27.94
N SER A 70 -14.36 -23.31 -28.51
CA SER A 70 -13.69 -23.37 -29.82
C SER A 70 -12.16 -23.37 -29.71
N SER A 71 -11.59 -23.28 -28.52
CA SER A 71 -10.14 -23.08 -28.30
C SER A 71 -9.29 -24.34 -28.41
N ASN A 72 -9.81 -25.38 -29.06
CA ASN A 72 -9.10 -26.63 -29.36
C ASN A 72 -8.65 -27.44 -28.13
N PHE A 73 -9.45 -27.48 -27.06
CA PHE A 73 -9.19 -28.40 -25.94
C PHE A 73 -9.30 -29.86 -26.39
N GLY A 74 -8.43 -30.72 -25.86
CA GLY A 74 -8.42 -32.17 -26.16
C GLY A 74 -9.64 -32.94 -25.62
N VAL A 75 -10.48 -32.30 -24.81
CA VAL A 75 -11.76 -32.84 -24.31
C VAL A 75 -12.87 -31.81 -24.52
N THR A 76 -14.07 -32.28 -24.82
CA THR A 76 -15.24 -31.40 -24.92
C THR A 76 -15.57 -30.78 -23.57
N LEU A 77 -15.74 -29.45 -23.53
CA LEU A 77 -16.14 -28.76 -22.32
C LEU A 77 -17.59 -29.09 -21.95
N SER A 78 -17.82 -29.43 -20.69
CA SER A 78 -19.14 -29.79 -20.19
C SER A 78 -19.97 -28.54 -19.88
N ASP A 79 -21.21 -28.53 -20.35
CA ASP A 79 -22.24 -27.53 -20.01
C ASP A 79 -23.47 -28.22 -19.38
N PRO A 80 -23.37 -28.66 -18.11
CA PRO A 80 -24.41 -29.47 -17.49
C PRO A 80 -25.74 -28.71 -17.29
N ILE A 81 -25.73 -27.37 -17.35
CA ILE A 81 -26.90 -26.52 -17.11
C ILE A 81 -27.39 -25.85 -18.42
N GLY A 82 -26.70 -26.08 -19.55
CA GLY A 82 -27.08 -25.55 -20.87
C GLY A 82 -26.93 -24.03 -21.03
N THR A 83 -26.12 -23.39 -20.17
CA THR A 83 -25.92 -21.92 -20.15
C THR A 83 -24.49 -21.51 -20.52
N GLY A 84 -23.60 -22.50 -20.68
CA GLY A 84 -22.17 -22.35 -20.84
C GLY A 84 -21.43 -21.93 -19.56
N LEU A 85 -22.13 -21.73 -18.44
CA LEU A 85 -21.53 -21.27 -17.19
C LEU A 85 -20.84 -22.41 -16.43
N GLY A 86 -19.60 -22.17 -16.04
CA GLY A 86 -18.83 -23.03 -15.17
C GLY A 86 -18.07 -22.22 -14.13
N ASN A 87 -17.56 -22.92 -13.12
CA ASN A 87 -16.69 -22.33 -12.12
C ASN A 87 -15.75 -23.39 -11.56
N PHE A 88 -14.60 -22.92 -11.06
CA PHE A 88 -13.67 -23.71 -10.28
C PHE A 88 -13.12 -22.85 -9.15
N PHE A 89 -12.42 -23.49 -8.21
CA PHE A 89 -11.86 -22.85 -7.04
C PHE A 89 -10.36 -23.07 -6.99
N ILE A 90 -9.65 -22.10 -6.43
CA ILE A 90 -8.22 -22.19 -6.10
C ILE A 90 -8.09 -22.01 -4.58
N GLY A 91 -7.50 -22.99 -3.90
CA GLY A 91 -7.48 -23.10 -2.44
C GLY A 91 -8.60 -24.00 -1.89
N GLU A 92 -8.70 -24.05 -0.56
CA GLU A 92 -9.67 -24.87 0.18
C GLU A 92 -10.27 -24.08 1.35
N GLY A 93 -11.48 -24.47 1.79
CA GLY A 93 -12.14 -23.85 2.95
C GLY A 93 -12.53 -22.39 2.73
N GLU A 94 -12.54 -21.59 3.80
CA GLU A 94 -13.03 -20.20 3.78
C GLU A 94 -12.16 -19.28 2.90
N GLY A 95 -10.90 -19.65 2.65
CA GLY A 95 -9.97 -18.88 1.82
C GLY A 95 -9.98 -19.26 0.33
N ALA A 96 -10.82 -20.21 -0.11
CA ALA A 96 -10.85 -20.63 -1.50
C ALA A 96 -11.40 -19.53 -2.41
N VAL A 97 -10.69 -19.25 -3.50
CA VAL A 97 -11.04 -18.21 -4.47
C VAL A 97 -11.79 -18.81 -5.64
N ARG A 98 -13.02 -18.34 -5.85
CA ARG A 98 -13.89 -18.76 -6.94
C ARG A 98 -13.52 -18.06 -8.25
N ILE A 99 -13.38 -18.84 -9.32
CA ILE A 99 -13.19 -18.37 -10.68
C ILE A 99 -14.35 -18.83 -11.53
N ASP A 100 -15.21 -17.88 -11.93
CA ASP A 100 -16.29 -18.13 -12.89
C ASP A 100 -15.80 -18.02 -14.32
N TYR A 101 -16.44 -18.75 -15.23
CA TYR A 101 -16.22 -18.64 -16.67
C TYR A 101 -17.46 -19.00 -17.49
N ASN A 102 -17.49 -18.55 -18.75
CA ASN A 102 -18.50 -18.95 -19.72
C ASN A 102 -17.86 -19.53 -20.98
N ILE A 103 -18.14 -20.79 -21.32
CA ILE A 103 -17.46 -21.48 -22.43
C ILE A 103 -17.72 -20.87 -23.81
N ASN A 104 -18.84 -20.16 -23.97
CA ASN A 104 -19.26 -19.60 -25.24
C ASN A 104 -18.77 -18.15 -25.43
N ASN A 105 -18.54 -17.44 -24.33
CA ASN A 105 -18.24 -16.00 -24.34
C ASN A 105 -16.81 -15.66 -23.91
N ASP A 106 -16.22 -16.43 -23.00
CA ASP A 106 -14.84 -16.20 -22.57
C ASP A 106 -13.86 -16.85 -23.53
N THR A 107 -12.68 -16.24 -23.65
CA THR A 107 -11.51 -16.81 -24.31
C THR A 107 -10.56 -17.41 -23.26
N VAL A 108 -9.61 -18.25 -23.69
CA VAL A 108 -8.58 -18.77 -22.77
C VAL A 108 -7.73 -17.63 -22.20
N ALA A 109 -7.39 -16.62 -23.03
CA ALA A 109 -6.67 -15.44 -22.56
C ALA A 109 -7.42 -14.72 -21.43
N ASN A 110 -8.72 -14.45 -21.61
CA ASN A 110 -9.53 -13.77 -20.60
C ASN A 110 -9.62 -14.58 -19.30
N LEU A 111 -9.70 -15.91 -19.39
CA LEU A 111 -9.74 -16.79 -18.22
C LEU A 111 -8.40 -16.78 -17.47
N VAL A 112 -7.28 -16.87 -18.19
CA VAL A 112 -5.94 -16.80 -17.61
C VAL A 112 -5.72 -15.44 -16.94
N ASP A 113 -6.13 -14.35 -17.57
CA ASP A 113 -6.05 -13.00 -16.99
C ASP A 113 -6.91 -12.89 -15.72
N ARG A 114 -8.11 -13.47 -15.72
CA ARG A 114 -8.99 -13.52 -14.55
C ARG A 114 -8.35 -14.27 -13.38
N VAL A 115 -7.71 -15.41 -13.64
CA VAL A 115 -6.95 -16.15 -12.62
C VAL A 115 -5.79 -15.31 -12.10
N ASN A 116 -5.00 -14.72 -12.99
CA ASN A 116 -3.84 -13.90 -12.65
C ASN A 116 -4.19 -12.64 -11.84
N ALA A 117 -5.36 -12.06 -12.09
CA ALA A 117 -5.88 -10.89 -11.38
C ALA A 117 -6.60 -11.22 -10.07
N SER A 118 -6.88 -12.50 -9.80
CA SER A 118 -7.60 -12.93 -8.60
C SER A 118 -6.74 -12.88 -7.33
N ASP A 119 -7.42 -12.94 -6.19
CA ASP A 119 -6.80 -13.01 -4.85
C ASP A 119 -6.22 -14.39 -4.53
N ALA A 120 -6.26 -15.35 -5.48
CA ALA A 120 -5.77 -16.71 -5.29
C ALA A 120 -4.24 -16.81 -5.13
N ASN A 121 -3.52 -15.69 -5.29
CA ASN A 121 -2.07 -15.60 -5.18
C ASN A 121 -1.29 -16.56 -6.11
N VAL A 122 -1.81 -16.80 -7.31
CA VAL A 122 -1.16 -17.62 -8.34
C VAL A 122 -0.94 -16.88 -9.66
N HIS A 123 0.06 -17.33 -10.41
CA HIS A 123 0.27 -17.03 -11.82
C HIS A 123 -0.03 -18.25 -12.67
N MET A 124 -0.95 -18.10 -13.62
CA MET A 124 -1.29 -19.08 -14.64
C MET A 124 -0.80 -18.63 -16.01
N TYR A 125 -0.30 -19.56 -16.81
CA TYR A 125 0.01 -19.33 -18.22
C TYR A 125 -0.07 -20.63 -19.03
N TYR A 126 -0.12 -20.49 -20.36
CA TYR A 126 -0.07 -21.59 -21.31
C TYR A 126 1.29 -21.58 -22.02
N ASP A 127 1.99 -22.70 -22.02
CA ASP A 127 3.22 -22.93 -22.79
C ASP A 127 2.87 -23.58 -24.13
N PRO A 128 2.96 -22.87 -25.26
CA PRO A 128 2.63 -23.41 -26.58
C PRO A 128 3.67 -24.39 -27.12
N VAL A 129 4.89 -24.43 -26.56
CA VAL A 129 5.94 -25.37 -26.99
C VAL A 129 5.70 -26.75 -26.39
N SER A 130 5.32 -26.78 -25.11
CA SER A 130 5.05 -28.02 -24.37
C SER A 130 3.57 -28.42 -24.35
N ASP A 131 2.68 -27.62 -24.96
CA ASP A 131 1.22 -27.78 -24.94
C ASP A 131 0.67 -28.03 -23.53
N ARG A 132 1.03 -27.13 -22.58
CA ARG A 132 0.71 -27.31 -21.15
C ARG A 132 0.31 -26.00 -20.48
N PHE A 133 -0.73 -26.07 -19.65
CA PHE A 133 -1.02 -25.03 -18.67
C PHE A 133 -0.17 -25.22 -17.42
N VAL A 134 0.37 -24.11 -16.91
CA VAL A 134 1.16 -24.07 -15.69
C VAL A 134 0.54 -23.06 -14.75
N VAL A 135 0.40 -23.46 -13.48
CA VAL A 135 0.00 -22.59 -12.38
C VAL A 135 1.12 -22.62 -11.34
N ARG A 136 1.55 -21.45 -10.88
CA ARG A 136 2.61 -21.28 -9.88
C ARG A 136 2.18 -20.24 -8.85
N ASN A 137 2.70 -20.30 -7.62
CA ASN A 137 2.46 -19.24 -6.64
C ASN A 137 3.14 -17.94 -7.12
N LYS A 138 2.54 -16.78 -6.78
CA LYS A 138 3.21 -15.47 -6.98
C LYS A 138 4.33 -15.28 -5.96
N GLU A 139 4.11 -15.80 -4.77
CA GLU A 139 5.06 -15.76 -3.67
C GLU A 139 5.90 -17.04 -3.61
N ALA A 140 7.13 -16.91 -3.12
CA ALA A 140 8.00 -18.05 -2.84
C ALA A 140 7.51 -18.84 -1.63
N GLY A 141 8.23 -19.93 -1.30
CA GLY A 141 7.94 -20.77 -0.15
C GLY A 141 7.38 -22.14 -0.51
N SER A 142 7.37 -23.02 0.49
CA SER A 142 6.79 -24.36 0.44
C SER A 142 5.27 -24.28 0.59
N VAL A 143 4.60 -23.65 -0.37
CA VAL A 143 3.14 -23.50 -0.41
C VAL A 143 2.58 -24.33 -1.56
N GLY A 144 1.66 -25.24 -1.26
CA GLY A 144 0.96 -26.02 -2.28
C GLY A 144 -0.20 -25.25 -2.90
N ILE A 145 -0.52 -25.56 -4.15
CA ILE A 145 -1.70 -25.06 -4.86
C ILE A 145 -2.70 -26.20 -4.93
N THR A 146 -3.93 -25.93 -4.51
CA THR A 146 -5.07 -26.82 -4.73
C THR A 146 -6.01 -26.11 -5.69
N LEU A 147 -6.47 -26.82 -6.72
CA LEU A 147 -7.55 -26.37 -7.60
C LEU A 147 -8.63 -27.43 -7.60
N HIS A 148 -9.90 -27.04 -7.52
CA HIS A 148 -10.97 -28.02 -7.65
C HIS A 148 -12.14 -27.51 -8.45
N GLN A 149 -12.75 -28.44 -9.16
CA GLN A 149 -14.00 -28.26 -9.87
C GLN A 149 -15.02 -29.33 -9.45
N SER A 150 -14.79 -29.99 -8.30
CA SER A 150 -15.70 -30.98 -7.76
C SER A 150 -16.91 -30.34 -7.08
N GLY A 151 -18.03 -31.05 -7.12
CA GLY A 151 -19.25 -30.64 -6.41
C GLY A 151 -19.24 -30.93 -4.91
N ASP A 152 -18.27 -31.73 -4.43
CA ASP A 152 -18.28 -32.34 -3.11
C ASP A 152 -16.90 -32.46 -2.45
N TRP A 153 -15.84 -31.91 -3.07
CA TRP A 153 -14.47 -32.03 -2.56
C TRP A 153 -14.24 -31.21 -1.28
N ASP A 154 -14.74 -29.97 -1.27
CA ASP A 154 -14.57 -29.07 -0.14
C ASP A 154 -15.65 -29.34 0.92
N ALA A 155 -15.27 -29.24 2.19
CA ALA A 155 -16.19 -29.33 3.32
C ALA A 155 -17.24 -28.20 3.31
N LEU A 156 -16.93 -27.06 2.69
CA LEU A 156 -17.87 -25.96 2.51
C LEU A 156 -18.72 -26.16 1.26
N SER A 157 -20.03 -26.34 1.43
CA SER A 157 -20.98 -26.45 0.32
C SER A 157 -21.05 -25.20 -0.58
N ALA A 158 -20.53 -24.06 -0.12
CA ALA A 158 -20.40 -22.86 -0.94
C ALA A 158 -19.34 -23.02 -2.05
N ASN A 159 -18.35 -23.89 -1.86
CA ASN A 159 -17.23 -24.13 -2.77
C ASN A 159 -17.51 -25.28 -3.75
N THR A 160 -18.73 -25.29 -4.30
CA THR A 160 -19.21 -26.32 -5.24
C THR A 160 -18.79 -25.96 -6.67
N GLY A 161 -17.83 -26.71 -7.21
CA GLY A 161 -17.35 -26.57 -8.58
C GLY A 161 -18.35 -27.10 -9.62
N ASN A 162 -18.33 -26.52 -10.83
CA ASN A 162 -19.17 -26.98 -11.94
C ASN A 162 -18.44 -26.89 -13.29
N GLY A 163 -18.44 -27.97 -14.05
CA GLY A 163 -17.82 -28.09 -15.38
C GLY A 163 -16.61 -29.03 -15.39
N ASN A 164 -15.73 -28.88 -16.38
CA ASN A 164 -14.53 -29.72 -16.53
C ASN A 164 -13.30 -28.96 -17.09
N ILE A 165 -13.25 -27.63 -16.98
CA ILE A 165 -12.19 -26.81 -17.56
C ILE A 165 -10.80 -27.16 -16.99
N LEU A 166 -10.71 -27.47 -15.69
CA LEU A 166 -9.43 -27.85 -15.08
C LEU A 166 -8.88 -29.16 -15.64
N ASN A 167 -9.75 -30.12 -15.95
CA ASN A 167 -9.37 -31.35 -16.66
C ASN A 167 -8.99 -31.07 -18.11
N ALA A 168 -9.75 -30.19 -18.79
CA ALA A 168 -9.42 -29.80 -20.17
C ALA A 168 -8.07 -29.08 -20.28
N MET A 169 -7.66 -28.35 -19.25
CA MET A 169 -6.34 -27.72 -19.13
C MET A 169 -5.23 -28.69 -18.65
N GLY A 170 -5.58 -29.93 -18.30
CA GLY A 170 -4.64 -30.91 -17.75
C GLY A 170 -4.15 -30.59 -16.32
N LEU A 171 -4.85 -29.71 -15.60
CA LEU A 171 -4.50 -29.29 -14.24
C LEU A 171 -5.18 -30.13 -13.15
N ALA A 172 -6.28 -30.82 -13.49
CA ALA A 172 -6.99 -31.72 -12.59
C ALA A 172 -7.32 -33.03 -13.30
N ALA A 173 -7.46 -34.12 -12.53
CA ALA A 173 -7.88 -35.39 -13.09
C ALA A 173 -9.38 -35.36 -13.48
N PRO A 174 -9.83 -36.18 -14.45
CA PRO A 174 -11.23 -36.26 -14.84
C PRO A 174 -12.17 -36.54 -13.67
N ALA A 175 -13.40 -36.02 -13.74
CA ALA A 175 -14.43 -36.28 -12.74
C ALA A 175 -14.83 -37.77 -12.70
N LEU A 176 -15.33 -38.23 -11.56
CA LEU A 176 -15.96 -39.55 -11.46
C LEU A 176 -17.29 -39.54 -12.22
N ASN A 177 -17.46 -40.50 -13.13
CA ASN A 177 -18.76 -40.74 -13.76
C ASN A 177 -19.55 -41.73 -12.91
N LEU A 178 -20.25 -41.23 -11.89
CA LEU A 178 -21.04 -42.07 -10.97
C LEU A 178 -22.39 -42.54 -11.56
N THR A 179 -22.81 -41.98 -12.69
CA THR A 179 -24.14 -42.22 -13.29
C THR A 179 -24.11 -43.18 -14.49
N ASN A 180 -22.95 -43.46 -15.10
CA ASN A 180 -22.82 -44.43 -16.19
C ASN A 180 -21.51 -45.26 -16.12
N PRO A 181 -21.53 -46.45 -15.49
CA PRO A 181 -20.34 -47.30 -15.31
C PRO A 181 -19.79 -47.93 -16.59
N ALA A 182 -20.49 -47.86 -17.74
CA ALA A 182 -19.97 -48.35 -19.01
C ALA A 182 -18.87 -47.43 -19.63
N SER A 183 -18.65 -46.25 -19.04
CA SER A 183 -17.64 -45.26 -19.43
C SER A 183 -16.88 -44.76 -18.18
N SER A 184 -16.45 -45.69 -17.33
CA SER A 184 -15.61 -45.36 -16.18
C SER A 184 -14.22 -44.96 -16.67
N VAL A 185 -13.92 -43.65 -16.63
CA VAL A 185 -12.57 -43.12 -16.87
C VAL A 185 -11.54 -43.82 -15.97
N TYR A 186 -11.97 -44.22 -14.77
CA TYR A 186 -11.18 -44.98 -13.81
C TYR A 186 -11.65 -46.44 -13.81
N ASN A 187 -10.87 -47.31 -14.44
CA ASN A 187 -11.12 -48.75 -14.38
C ASN A 187 -10.36 -49.38 -13.21
N ASP A 188 -10.90 -50.46 -12.64
CA ASP A 188 -10.21 -51.16 -11.56
C ASP A 188 -8.83 -51.66 -12.01
N TYR A 189 -7.83 -51.37 -11.18
CA TYR A 189 -6.47 -51.79 -11.40
C TYR A 189 -6.38 -53.32 -11.44
N ASN A 190 -5.70 -53.84 -12.46
CA ASN A 190 -5.40 -55.25 -12.61
C ASN A 190 -3.94 -55.44 -13.03
N ALA A 191 -3.18 -56.19 -12.23
CA ALA A 191 -1.77 -56.46 -12.51
C ALA A 191 -1.55 -57.21 -13.84
N GLY A 192 -2.53 -57.99 -14.30
CA GLY A 192 -2.47 -58.67 -15.61
C GLY A 192 -2.54 -57.72 -16.81
N ASN A 193 -2.93 -56.46 -16.58
CA ASN A 193 -3.15 -55.45 -17.62
C ASN A 193 -2.00 -54.44 -17.77
N HIS A 194 -0.85 -54.65 -17.12
CA HIS A 194 0.30 -53.72 -17.18
C HIS A 194 0.68 -53.30 -18.60
N GLY A 195 0.67 -54.24 -19.56
CA GLY A 195 0.99 -53.96 -20.97
C GLY A 195 -0.07 -53.14 -21.72
N THR A 196 -1.23 -52.88 -21.10
CA THR A 196 -2.33 -52.08 -21.69
C THR A 196 -2.41 -50.68 -21.11
N TYR A 197 -1.73 -50.41 -20.00
CA TYR A 197 -1.70 -49.08 -19.38
C TYR A 197 -0.67 -48.20 -20.09
N ALA A 198 -1.16 -47.22 -20.85
CA ALA A 198 -0.35 -46.18 -21.47
C ALA A 198 -0.19 -44.97 -20.55
N ASN A 199 0.74 -44.06 -20.88
CA ASN A 199 0.87 -42.78 -20.18
C ASN A 199 -0.48 -42.02 -20.20
N GLY A 200 -0.89 -41.49 -19.05
CA GLY A 200 -2.17 -40.81 -18.87
C GLY A 200 -3.35 -41.72 -18.55
N THR A 201 -3.18 -43.05 -18.53
CA THR A 201 -4.26 -43.99 -18.17
C THR A 201 -4.64 -43.83 -16.70
N TYR A 202 -5.95 -43.75 -16.42
CA TYR A 202 -6.48 -43.65 -15.07
C TYR A 202 -7.01 -45.01 -14.57
N VAL A 203 -6.71 -45.33 -13.32
CA VAL A 203 -7.19 -46.55 -12.64
C VAL A 203 -7.72 -46.26 -11.24
N SER A 204 -8.66 -47.06 -10.77
CA SER A 204 -9.09 -47.14 -9.38
C SER A 204 -8.39 -48.31 -8.69
N LEU A 205 -7.99 -48.12 -7.43
CA LEU A 205 -7.51 -49.19 -6.57
C LEU A 205 -8.40 -49.22 -5.32
N GLY A 206 -9.23 -50.26 -5.21
CA GLY A 206 -10.10 -50.47 -4.07
C GLY A 206 -9.30 -50.59 -2.78
N GLY A 207 -9.75 -49.91 -1.72
CA GLY A 207 -9.14 -50.01 -0.41
C GLY A 207 -9.34 -51.41 0.20
N VAL A 208 -8.50 -51.75 1.19
CA VAL A 208 -8.64 -53.01 1.94
C VAL A 208 -9.51 -52.75 3.17
N GLY A 209 -10.61 -53.50 3.33
CA GLY A 209 -11.48 -53.34 4.49
C GLY A 209 -12.29 -52.04 4.46
N SER A 210 -11.97 -51.08 5.34
CA SER A 210 -12.69 -49.79 5.47
C SER A 210 -11.99 -48.65 4.74
N ASP A 211 -10.83 -48.91 4.12
CA ASP A 211 -10.06 -47.89 3.44
C ASP A 211 -10.81 -47.38 2.20
N PRO A 212 -10.76 -46.07 1.91
CA PRO A 212 -11.39 -45.51 0.72
C PRO A 212 -10.69 -45.98 -0.54
N THR A 213 -11.44 -46.07 -1.64
CA THR A 213 -10.89 -46.27 -2.98
C THR A 213 -9.95 -45.12 -3.32
N THR A 214 -8.77 -45.45 -3.87
CA THR A 214 -7.79 -44.46 -4.34
C THR A 214 -7.74 -44.45 -5.86
N TYR A 215 -7.35 -43.31 -6.44
CA TYR A 215 -7.30 -43.11 -7.88
C TYR A 215 -5.89 -42.75 -8.32
N TRP A 216 -5.48 -43.27 -9.47
CA TRP A 216 -4.09 -43.20 -9.93
C TRP A 216 -4.02 -42.95 -11.43
N GLN A 217 -3.01 -42.20 -11.85
CA GLN A 217 -2.67 -41.93 -13.25
C GLN A 217 -1.31 -42.55 -13.58
N ALA A 218 -1.23 -43.29 -14.67
CA ALA A 218 0.03 -43.80 -15.21
C ALA A 218 0.86 -42.64 -15.80
N LEU A 219 2.16 -42.61 -15.51
CA LEU A 219 3.08 -41.55 -15.97
C LEU A 219 3.98 -41.98 -17.15
N GLN A 220 3.84 -43.23 -17.62
CA GLN A 220 4.65 -43.78 -18.70
C GLN A 220 3.90 -44.89 -19.45
N ASN A 221 4.38 -45.22 -20.66
CA ASN A 221 3.73 -46.20 -21.55
C ASN A 221 4.02 -47.67 -21.22
N THR A 222 4.88 -47.94 -20.23
CA THR A 222 5.26 -49.30 -19.87
C THR A 222 5.23 -49.42 -18.36
N ILE A 223 4.16 -50.00 -17.83
CA ILE A 223 4.00 -50.22 -16.40
C ILE A 223 4.62 -51.57 -16.01
N THR A 224 5.33 -51.61 -14.89
CA THR A 224 5.92 -52.85 -14.33
C THR A 224 5.58 -53.05 -12.86
N GLU A 225 4.96 -52.06 -12.20
CA GLU A 225 4.62 -52.12 -10.78
C GLU A 225 3.20 -51.62 -10.50
N ALA A 226 2.71 -51.93 -9.30
CA ALA A 226 1.39 -51.49 -8.84
C ALA A 226 1.40 -50.02 -8.40
N PRO A 227 0.24 -49.32 -8.48
CA PRO A 227 0.12 -47.97 -7.96
C PRO A 227 0.51 -47.90 -6.48
N SER A 228 1.42 -47.00 -6.15
CA SER A 228 1.81 -46.70 -4.77
C SER A 228 2.45 -45.32 -4.69
N THR A 229 2.50 -44.72 -3.51
CA THR A 229 3.12 -43.40 -3.30
C THR A 229 4.64 -43.41 -3.46
N ALA A 230 5.27 -44.59 -3.50
CA ALA A 230 6.70 -44.75 -3.75
C ALA A 230 7.02 -45.02 -5.24
N SER A 231 6.00 -45.29 -6.06
CA SER A 231 6.16 -45.57 -7.50
C SER A 231 6.40 -44.27 -8.26
N ILE A 232 7.40 -44.27 -9.15
CA ILE A 232 7.59 -43.18 -10.13
C ILE A 232 6.73 -43.37 -11.38
N GLN A 233 6.11 -44.54 -11.55
CA GLN A 233 5.29 -44.88 -12.71
C GLN A 233 3.82 -44.46 -12.54
N TRP A 234 3.43 -44.18 -11.30
CA TRP A 234 2.06 -43.85 -10.92
C TRP A 234 2.01 -42.57 -10.10
N ARG A 235 1.03 -41.72 -10.40
CA ARG A 235 0.70 -40.54 -9.63
C ARG A 235 -0.65 -40.74 -8.97
N GLN A 236 -0.74 -40.56 -7.66
CA GLN A 236 -2.04 -40.53 -7.00
C GLN A 236 -2.76 -39.25 -7.39
N VAL A 237 -4.00 -39.37 -7.84
CA VAL A 237 -4.86 -38.25 -8.23
C VAL A 237 -6.13 -38.24 -7.41
N ILE A 238 -6.77 -37.08 -7.38
CA ILE A 238 -8.11 -36.93 -6.83
C ILE A 238 -9.01 -36.47 -7.99
N PRO A 239 -10.09 -37.20 -8.29
CA PRO A 239 -10.99 -36.81 -9.37
C PRO A 239 -11.48 -35.37 -9.20
N SER A 240 -11.45 -34.58 -10.29
CA SER A 240 -11.82 -33.16 -10.32
C SER A 240 -10.96 -32.20 -9.48
N VAL A 241 -9.83 -32.67 -8.94
CA VAL A 241 -8.95 -31.88 -8.07
C VAL A 241 -7.51 -31.93 -8.58
N GLY A 242 -6.93 -30.75 -8.81
CA GLY A 242 -5.50 -30.54 -9.01
C GLY A 242 -4.85 -30.20 -7.68
N ARG A 243 -3.68 -30.77 -7.39
CA ARG A 243 -2.88 -30.40 -6.22
C ARG A 243 -1.40 -30.42 -6.55
N SER A 244 -0.64 -29.52 -5.95
CA SER A 244 0.82 -29.59 -5.98
C SER A 244 1.32 -30.88 -5.34
N MET A 245 2.31 -31.50 -5.96
CA MET A 245 3.04 -32.62 -5.41
C MET A 245 4.22 -32.13 -4.55
N VAL A 246 4.75 -32.99 -3.69
CA VAL A 246 5.85 -32.62 -2.76
C VAL A 246 7.11 -32.19 -3.52
N ASP A 247 7.37 -32.77 -4.69
CA ASP A 247 8.47 -32.42 -5.59
C ASP A 247 8.25 -31.12 -6.39
N GLU A 248 7.04 -30.55 -6.32
CA GLU A 248 6.66 -29.29 -6.97
C GLU A 248 6.60 -28.11 -5.97
N LEU A 249 6.72 -28.37 -4.67
CA LEU A 249 6.73 -27.33 -3.64
C LEU A 249 8.04 -26.55 -3.67
N GLY A 250 7.95 -25.24 -3.43
CA GLY A 250 9.14 -24.42 -3.17
C GLY A 250 9.77 -24.73 -1.81
N GLU A 251 10.86 -24.02 -1.48
CA GLU A 251 11.49 -24.11 -0.17
C GLU A 251 11.17 -22.87 0.66
N ASN A 252 11.06 -23.05 1.98
CA ASN A 252 10.95 -21.92 2.91
C ASN A 252 12.33 -21.34 3.21
N SER A 253 12.40 -20.02 3.38
CA SER A 253 13.58 -19.35 3.89
C SER A 253 13.78 -19.69 5.35
N THR A 254 15.04 -19.89 5.75
CA THR A 254 15.38 -20.14 7.14
C THR A 254 16.60 -19.32 7.56
N VAL A 255 16.53 -18.73 8.76
CA VAL A 255 17.62 -17.91 9.30
C VAL A 255 17.85 -18.17 10.77
N LYS A 256 19.09 -17.93 11.20
CA LYS A 256 19.46 -17.83 12.61
C LYS A 256 20.01 -16.44 12.86
N VAL A 257 19.41 -15.72 13.80
CA VAL A 257 19.92 -14.41 14.24
C VAL A 257 20.69 -14.61 15.55
N ASN A 258 21.92 -14.09 15.62
CA ASN A 258 22.78 -14.16 16.82
C ASN A 258 22.97 -15.58 17.40
N GLN A 259 23.09 -16.59 16.55
CA GLN A 259 23.19 -18.01 16.93
C GLN A 259 21.97 -18.55 17.71
N GLY A 260 20.82 -17.87 17.63
CA GLY A 260 19.56 -18.33 18.20
C GLY A 260 18.94 -19.51 17.43
N ASP A 261 17.65 -19.72 17.69
CA ASP A 261 16.86 -20.76 17.04
C ASP A 261 16.62 -20.46 15.56
N LEU A 262 16.27 -21.52 14.82
CA LEU A 262 15.95 -21.40 13.40
C LEU A 262 14.57 -20.76 13.24
N ILE A 263 14.53 -19.63 12.56
CA ILE A 263 13.32 -18.92 12.19
C ILE A 263 12.97 -19.30 10.76
N TYR A 264 11.71 -19.63 10.53
CA TYR A 264 11.20 -20.06 9.23
C TYR A 264 10.26 -18.99 8.68
N SER A 265 10.37 -18.70 7.39
CA SER A 265 9.42 -17.86 6.67
C SER A 265 9.19 -18.45 5.28
N ASN A 266 7.98 -18.29 4.75
CA ASN A 266 7.72 -18.55 3.33
C ASN A 266 8.21 -17.40 2.44
N LYS A 267 8.70 -16.30 3.02
CA LYS A 267 9.23 -15.12 2.33
C LYS A 267 10.73 -14.98 2.55
N THR A 268 11.36 -14.07 1.82
CA THR A 268 12.77 -13.69 2.01
C THR A 268 12.94 -12.53 2.99
N VAL A 269 11.86 -11.80 3.25
CA VAL A 269 11.79 -10.70 4.21
C VAL A 269 11.45 -11.25 5.59
N PHE A 270 12.28 -10.91 6.57
CA PHE A 270 12.07 -11.19 7.98
C PHE A 270 11.90 -9.88 8.73
N THR A 271 10.86 -9.83 9.55
CA THR A 271 10.40 -8.71 10.35
C THR A 271 10.52 -9.03 11.83
N ASP A 272 10.31 -8.02 12.67
CA ASP A 272 10.35 -8.14 14.12
C ASP A 272 9.37 -9.18 14.68
N ALA A 273 8.23 -9.41 14.03
CA ALA A 273 7.27 -10.46 14.39
C ALA A 273 7.86 -11.87 14.29
N GLU A 274 8.77 -12.11 13.34
CA GLU A 274 9.35 -13.43 13.10
C GLU A 274 10.63 -13.66 13.91
N HIS A 275 11.51 -12.65 13.99
CA HIS A 275 12.80 -12.78 14.67
C HIS A 275 12.86 -12.18 16.08
N GLY A 276 11.84 -11.44 16.52
CA GLY A 276 11.71 -10.90 17.88
C GLY A 276 12.56 -9.68 18.21
N TYR A 277 13.19 -9.05 17.22
CA TYR A 277 14.01 -7.84 17.42
C TYR A 277 13.22 -6.63 16.93
N GLU A 278 12.59 -5.92 17.86
CA GLU A 278 11.69 -4.80 17.58
C GLU A 278 12.30 -3.76 16.62
N GLY A 279 11.55 -3.39 15.59
CA GLY A 279 11.95 -2.36 14.62
C GLY A 279 13.07 -2.77 13.66
N ILE A 280 13.50 -4.04 13.68
CA ILE A 280 14.44 -4.57 12.69
C ILE A 280 13.66 -5.30 11.60
N THR A 281 14.07 -5.10 10.36
CA THR A 281 13.60 -5.85 9.20
C THR A 281 14.77 -6.06 8.26
N PHE A 282 14.93 -7.26 7.73
CA PHE A 282 15.93 -7.57 6.73
C PHE A 282 15.36 -8.46 5.64
N ASP A 283 15.86 -8.29 4.42
CA ASP A 283 15.48 -9.09 3.25
C ASP A 283 16.70 -9.84 2.73
N ILE A 284 16.53 -11.14 2.47
CA ILE A 284 17.57 -12.01 1.95
C ILE A 284 17.45 -12.07 0.44
N SER A 285 18.18 -11.19 -0.26
CA SER A 285 18.18 -11.20 -1.71
C SER A 285 18.94 -12.40 -2.29
N GLN A 286 20.10 -12.74 -1.73
CA GLN A 286 20.90 -13.90 -2.13
C GLN A 286 21.86 -14.31 -1.01
N ALA A 287 21.85 -15.59 -0.63
CA ALA A 287 22.80 -16.17 0.30
C ALA A 287 23.03 -17.64 -0.06
N ALA A 288 24.26 -18.13 0.11
CA ALA A 288 24.52 -19.56 0.04
C ALA A 288 24.02 -20.25 1.34
N VAL A 289 23.73 -21.55 1.27
CA VAL A 289 23.38 -22.33 2.46
C VAL A 289 24.54 -22.29 3.45
N ASN A 290 24.25 -21.94 4.70
CA ASN A 290 25.22 -21.72 5.79
C ASN A 290 26.12 -20.50 5.63
N ASP A 291 25.80 -19.56 4.73
CA ASP A 291 26.47 -18.27 4.71
C ASP A 291 26.07 -17.42 5.92
N SER A 292 26.95 -16.53 6.34
CA SER A 292 26.73 -15.68 7.52
C SER A 292 27.07 -14.23 7.19
N ALA A 293 26.13 -13.33 7.47
CA ALA A 293 26.33 -11.89 7.40
C ALA A 293 26.32 -11.29 8.80
N SER A 294 27.08 -10.22 8.98
CA SER A 294 27.07 -9.40 10.21
C SER A 294 26.72 -7.97 9.83
N PHE A 295 25.72 -7.42 10.51
CA PHE A 295 25.38 -6.00 10.43
C PHE A 295 25.32 -5.44 11.84
N VAL A 296 25.58 -4.14 11.97
CA VAL A 296 25.52 -3.41 13.24
C VAL A 296 24.45 -2.35 13.10
N VAL A 297 23.45 -2.39 13.96
CA VAL A 297 22.52 -1.27 14.12
C VAL A 297 23.27 -0.20 14.91
N ALA A 298 23.65 0.87 14.20
CA ALA A 298 24.30 2.02 14.78
C ALA A 298 23.38 3.23 14.72
N LYS A 299 23.58 4.14 15.66
CA LYS A 299 22.88 5.40 15.68
C LYS A 299 23.31 6.28 14.51
N ASP A 300 22.34 6.82 13.78
CA ASP A 300 22.56 7.78 12.70
C ASP A 300 21.85 9.10 13.02
N SER A 301 22.63 10.16 13.25
CA SER A 301 22.12 11.51 13.52
C SER A 301 22.15 12.43 12.29
N SER A 302 22.51 11.92 11.11
CA SER A 302 22.67 12.71 9.89
C SER A 302 21.36 13.39 9.47
N GLN A 303 20.26 12.64 9.47
CA GLN A 303 18.93 13.15 9.09
C GLN A 303 18.44 14.21 10.08
N ALA A 304 18.58 13.95 11.39
CA ALA A 304 18.19 14.90 12.43
C ALA A 304 19.00 16.20 12.34
N LYS A 305 20.32 16.10 12.10
CA LYS A 305 21.16 17.28 11.89
C LYS A 305 20.72 18.08 10.66
N ALA A 306 20.50 17.39 9.53
CA ALA A 306 20.07 18.04 8.29
C ALA A 306 18.72 18.76 8.44
N ALA A 307 17.78 18.16 9.18
CA ALA A 307 16.49 18.79 9.47
C ALA A 307 16.64 20.06 10.34
N ILE A 308 17.51 20.03 11.35
CA ILE A 308 17.79 21.20 12.20
C ILE A 308 18.52 22.30 11.40
N ASP A 309 19.49 21.94 10.56
CA ASP A 309 20.17 22.89 9.68
C ASP A 309 19.16 23.58 8.75
N LYS A 310 18.26 22.80 8.14
CA LYS A 310 17.21 23.32 7.26
C LYS A 310 16.22 24.21 8.01
N LEU A 311 15.84 23.86 9.24
CA LEU A 311 15.01 24.72 10.07
C LEU A 311 15.68 26.09 10.31
N VAL A 312 16.98 26.09 10.61
CA VAL A 312 17.75 27.33 10.83
C VAL A 312 17.83 28.17 9.55
N GLU A 313 18.00 27.54 8.39
CA GLU A 313 17.99 28.20 7.07
C GLU A 313 16.64 28.85 6.79
N GLU A 314 15.57 28.07 6.75
CA GLU A 314 14.21 28.53 6.43
C GLU A 314 13.72 29.60 7.43
N PHE A 315 14.05 29.45 8.71
CA PHE A 315 13.74 30.45 9.72
C PHE A 315 14.47 31.77 9.47
N ASN A 316 15.78 31.71 9.17
CA ASN A 316 16.57 32.90 8.92
C ASN A 316 16.12 33.61 7.62
N ASP A 317 15.77 32.85 6.59
CA ASP A 317 15.23 33.38 5.33
C ASP A 317 13.88 34.07 5.56
N ALA A 318 13.00 33.47 6.37
CA ALA A 318 11.75 34.11 6.76
C ALA A 318 11.98 35.42 7.53
N GLN A 319 12.93 35.43 8.48
CA GLN A 319 13.28 36.63 9.25
C GLN A 319 13.87 37.74 8.36
N ASP A 320 14.78 37.40 7.45
CA ASP A 320 15.37 38.33 6.49
C ASP A 320 14.29 38.87 5.53
N TYR A 321 13.35 38.03 5.09
CA TYR A 321 12.23 38.45 4.26
C TYR A 321 11.30 39.44 5.00
N ILE A 322 10.89 39.13 6.23
CA ILE A 322 10.07 40.03 7.07
C ILE A 322 10.80 41.36 7.28
N LYS A 323 12.11 41.33 7.56
CA LYS A 323 12.93 42.53 7.73
C LYS A 323 13.02 43.35 6.45
N SER A 324 13.14 42.71 5.28
CA SER A 324 13.17 43.40 3.98
C SER A 324 11.87 44.18 3.72
N LEU A 325 10.75 43.67 4.21
CA LEU A 325 9.43 44.28 4.04
C LEU A 325 9.15 45.43 5.01
N THR A 326 9.77 45.41 6.19
CA THR A 326 9.44 46.31 7.32
C THR A 326 10.52 47.33 7.64
N SER A 327 11.76 47.12 7.19
CA SER A 327 12.87 48.02 7.49
C SER A 327 12.73 49.38 6.82
N VAL A 328 13.26 50.40 7.48
CA VAL A 328 13.47 51.74 6.93
C VAL A 328 14.98 51.96 6.93
N THR A 329 15.57 52.12 5.75
CA THR A 329 16.99 52.39 5.57
C THR A 329 17.17 53.87 5.22
N ASN A 330 18.18 54.50 5.83
CA ASN A 330 18.60 55.85 5.50
C ASN A 330 20.07 55.76 5.09
N ASP A 331 20.37 56.05 3.83
CA ASP A 331 21.73 56.02 3.29
C ASP A 331 22.49 57.36 3.49
N GLY A 332 21.90 58.28 4.24
CA GLY A 332 22.43 59.62 4.52
C GLY A 332 21.87 60.71 3.60
N GLU A 333 21.37 60.35 2.42
CA GLU A 333 20.77 61.29 1.45
C GLU A 333 19.30 60.95 1.13
N ASN A 334 18.95 59.66 1.12
CA ASN A 334 17.62 59.15 0.82
C ASN A 334 17.15 58.18 1.91
N VAL A 335 15.85 58.26 2.20
CA VAL A 335 15.16 57.30 3.07
C VAL A 335 14.40 56.33 2.17
N SER A 336 14.79 55.05 2.21
CA SER A 336 14.06 53.97 1.54
C SER A 336 13.30 53.17 2.59
N ALA A 337 11.99 53.04 2.39
CA ALA A 337 11.12 52.34 3.32
C ALA A 337 10.54 51.08 2.66
N GLY A 338 10.58 49.96 3.38
CA GLY A 338 9.94 48.73 2.95
C GLY A 338 8.43 48.91 2.76
N LYS A 339 7.84 48.06 1.90
CA LYS A 339 6.41 48.11 1.54
C LYS A 339 5.47 48.08 2.75
N PHE A 340 5.90 47.44 3.84
CA PHE A 340 5.15 47.27 5.08
C PHE A 340 5.82 47.96 6.28
N SER A 341 6.68 48.95 6.05
CA SER A 341 7.36 49.71 7.10
C SER A 341 6.42 50.36 8.13
N SER A 342 5.24 50.79 7.71
CA SER A 342 4.20 51.34 8.59
C SER A 342 3.24 50.29 9.15
N ASN A 343 3.41 49.01 8.80
CA ASN A 343 2.55 47.93 9.28
C ASN A 343 3.11 47.32 10.57
N ILE A 344 2.47 47.66 11.68
CA ILE A 344 2.89 47.23 13.02
C ILE A 344 2.80 45.71 13.19
N GLU A 345 1.81 45.05 12.59
CA GLU A 345 1.64 43.60 12.73
C GLU A 345 2.75 42.82 12.03
N ILE A 346 3.09 43.23 10.80
CA ILE A 346 4.21 42.63 10.05
C ILE A 346 5.55 42.98 10.72
N SER A 347 5.68 44.18 11.28
CA SER A 347 6.88 44.60 12.02
C SER A 347 7.10 43.78 13.31
N ARG A 348 6.03 43.35 13.99
CA ARG A 348 6.11 42.52 15.21
C ARG A 348 6.29 41.03 14.94
N LEU A 349 5.91 40.57 13.74
CA LEU A 349 5.97 39.15 13.36
C LEU A 349 7.35 38.53 13.60
N GLY A 350 8.42 39.21 13.19
CA GLY A 350 9.80 38.70 13.35
C GLY A 350 10.19 38.50 14.82
N SER A 351 9.89 39.50 15.68
CA SER A 351 10.17 39.42 17.12
C SER A 351 9.27 38.41 17.85
N GLN A 352 8.02 38.24 17.42
CA GLN A 352 7.12 37.21 17.94
C GLN A 352 7.60 35.81 17.55
N LEU A 353 8.00 35.60 16.31
CA LEU A 353 8.54 34.33 15.82
C LEU A 353 9.85 33.97 16.54
N ARG A 354 10.72 34.96 16.82
CA ARG A 354 11.88 34.78 17.71
C ARG A 354 11.47 34.37 19.12
N LYS A 355 10.44 35.01 19.69
CA LYS A 355 9.92 34.68 21.02
C LYS A 355 9.42 33.23 21.08
N VAL A 356 8.74 32.75 20.05
CA VAL A 356 8.26 31.36 19.96
C VAL A 356 9.43 30.36 20.01
N ILE A 357 10.49 30.58 19.22
CA ILE A 357 11.67 29.68 19.21
C ILE A 357 12.52 29.76 20.47
N PHE A 358 12.61 30.93 21.11
CA PHE A 358 13.45 31.10 22.31
C PHE A 358 12.70 30.86 23.63
N GLY A 359 11.37 30.85 23.58
CA GLY A 359 10.51 30.62 24.73
C GLY A 359 10.46 31.83 25.66
N ASP A 360 9.57 31.79 26.66
CA ASP A 360 9.68 32.65 27.84
C ASP A 360 10.79 32.09 28.76
N SER A 361 10.84 32.44 30.05
CA SER A 361 11.86 31.86 30.97
C SER A 361 11.72 30.35 31.17
N THR A 362 10.67 29.74 30.63
CA THR A 362 10.33 28.31 30.70
C THR A 362 10.93 27.55 29.50
N PRO A 363 11.47 26.33 29.70
CA PRO A 363 11.98 25.48 28.60
C PRO A 363 10.88 25.10 27.59
N HIS A 364 11.24 24.79 26.34
CA HIS A 364 10.27 24.35 25.31
C HIS A 364 9.78 22.92 25.49
N SER A 365 10.62 22.04 26.03
CA SER A 365 10.23 20.67 26.31
C SER A 365 10.70 20.23 27.70
N GLU A 366 9.76 19.62 28.41
CA GLU A 366 9.94 18.88 29.66
C GLU A 366 9.32 17.47 29.51
N SER A 367 9.41 16.90 28.29
CA SER A 367 8.95 15.55 27.97
C SER A 367 9.48 14.51 28.97
N GLY A 368 8.79 13.38 29.13
CA GLY A 368 9.34 12.18 29.82
C GLY A 368 10.61 11.62 29.17
N THR A 369 10.98 12.13 27.99
CA THR A 369 12.23 11.86 27.27
C THR A 369 13.37 12.85 27.61
N THR A 370 13.06 13.92 28.35
CA THR A 370 14.04 14.83 28.97
C THR A 370 14.38 14.35 30.39
N GLY A 371 15.57 14.70 30.89
CA GLY A 371 15.93 14.35 32.26
C GLY A 371 15.11 15.19 33.23
N ASP A 372 14.27 14.54 34.05
CA ASP A 372 13.45 15.12 35.12
C ASP A 372 14.26 15.55 36.36
N GLY A 373 15.58 15.63 36.21
CA GLY A 373 16.53 15.91 37.29
C GLY A 373 16.74 14.73 38.23
N SER A 374 16.03 13.61 38.07
CA SER A 374 16.26 12.43 38.89
C SER A 374 17.63 11.83 38.61
N ASN A 375 18.37 11.57 39.68
CA ASN A 375 19.63 10.86 39.65
C ASN A 375 19.42 9.34 39.60
N LEU A 376 18.24 8.86 40.03
CA LEU A 376 17.87 7.43 40.06
C LEU A 376 16.35 7.26 39.93
N ILE A 377 15.90 6.21 39.22
CA ILE A 377 14.49 5.83 39.10
C ILE A 377 14.28 4.48 39.78
N ILE A 378 13.24 4.37 40.62
CA ILE A 378 12.82 3.12 41.27
C ILE A 378 11.35 2.82 41.03
N ASN A 379 10.99 1.53 41.06
CA ASN A 379 9.64 1.07 40.70
C ASN A 379 8.58 1.44 41.75
N SER A 380 8.92 1.41 43.03
CA SER A 380 7.96 1.66 44.11
C SER A 380 8.65 2.15 45.37
N ARG A 381 7.90 2.86 46.20
CA ARG A 381 8.28 3.21 47.57
C ARG A 381 7.12 2.91 48.50
N ASP A 382 7.39 2.34 49.67
CA ASP A 382 6.39 2.21 50.72
C ASP A 382 6.11 3.53 51.46
N ASN A 383 5.18 3.53 52.42
CA ASN A 383 4.84 4.72 53.20
C ASN A 383 5.94 5.14 54.20
N VAL A 384 6.91 4.27 54.49
CA VAL A 384 8.00 4.51 55.45
C VAL A 384 9.34 4.82 54.76
N SER A 385 9.36 4.86 53.43
CA SER A 385 10.54 5.15 52.59
C SER A 385 11.67 4.14 52.69
N THR A 386 11.38 2.85 52.90
CA THR A 386 12.41 1.82 53.07
C THR A 386 13.43 1.83 51.93
N GLU A 387 12.97 2.02 50.70
CA GLU A 387 13.79 2.04 49.49
C GLU A 387 14.70 3.26 49.41
N LEU A 388 14.20 4.45 49.76
CA LEU A 388 15.01 5.69 49.77
C LEU A 388 16.08 5.64 50.88
N ILE A 389 15.76 5.07 52.03
CA ILE A 389 16.71 4.86 53.13
C ILE A 389 17.81 3.88 52.70
N ALA A 390 17.43 2.80 52.01
CA ALA A 390 18.40 1.85 51.46
C ALA A 390 19.33 2.52 50.44
N ILE A 391 18.80 3.31 49.50
CA ILE A 391 19.59 4.06 48.52
C ILE A 391 20.62 4.98 49.20
N ALA A 392 20.19 5.78 50.18
CA ALA A 392 21.10 6.67 50.90
C ALA A 392 22.20 5.90 51.65
N THR A 393 21.88 4.72 52.19
CA THR A 393 22.83 3.86 52.91
C THR A 393 23.83 3.21 51.94
N GLU A 394 23.34 2.63 50.84
CA GLU A 394 24.17 1.93 49.84
C GLU A 394 25.09 2.87 49.08
N LEU A 395 24.62 4.08 48.77
CA LEU A 395 25.42 5.11 48.10
C LEU A 395 26.26 5.96 49.05
N ASN A 396 26.24 5.67 50.36
CA ASN A 396 26.96 6.38 51.42
C ASN A 396 26.71 7.90 51.40
N PHE A 397 25.44 8.31 51.34
CA PHE A 397 25.10 9.73 51.27
C PHE A 397 25.58 10.48 52.52
N ASP A 398 26.25 11.60 52.27
CA ASP A 398 26.69 12.55 53.29
C ASP A 398 26.21 13.98 52.95
N SER A 399 26.79 14.99 53.60
CA SER A 399 26.43 16.39 53.38
C SER A 399 26.68 16.90 51.94
N ASN A 400 27.41 16.17 51.10
CA ASN A 400 27.69 16.52 49.71
C ASN A 400 26.62 16.01 48.72
N ASN A 401 25.71 15.16 49.18
CA ASN A 401 24.62 14.61 48.36
C ASN A 401 23.33 15.44 48.47
N ASP A 402 23.39 16.62 49.09
CA ASP A 402 22.31 17.61 49.14
C ASP A 402 21.82 17.92 47.71
N GLY A 403 20.54 17.67 47.44
CA GLY A 403 19.95 17.83 46.11
C GLY A 403 19.92 16.58 45.24
N TYR A 404 20.23 15.39 45.77
CA TYR A 404 20.07 14.13 45.02
C TYR A 404 18.59 13.76 44.89
N ILE A 405 18.08 13.58 43.68
CA ILE A 405 16.66 13.33 43.39
C ILE A 405 16.43 11.86 42.98
N VAL A 406 15.43 11.22 43.56
CA VAL A 406 14.94 9.88 43.18
C VAL A 406 13.52 9.99 42.65
N LYS A 407 13.26 9.42 41.46
CA LYS A 407 11.90 9.22 40.94
C LYS A 407 11.37 7.87 41.38
N VAL A 408 10.19 7.85 41.96
CA VAL A 408 9.47 6.64 42.36
C VAL A 408 8.29 6.48 41.41
N LEU A 409 8.19 5.37 40.66
CA LEU A 409 7.11 5.16 39.70
C LEU A 409 5.74 4.89 40.36
N ASN A 410 5.75 4.28 41.55
CA ASN A 410 4.55 4.03 42.34
C ASN A 410 4.81 4.37 43.81
N ASP A 411 4.49 5.60 44.20
CA ASP A 411 4.64 6.05 45.59
C ASP A 411 3.47 5.58 46.46
N ASN A 412 3.76 4.78 47.49
CA ASN A 412 2.78 4.30 48.46
C ASN A 412 1.52 3.68 47.82
N SER A 413 1.72 2.88 46.77
CA SER A 413 0.62 2.23 46.02
C SER A 413 -0.40 3.21 45.40
N SER A 414 -0.01 4.46 45.15
CA SER A 414 -0.86 5.46 44.50
C SER A 414 -1.09 5.18 43.01
N GLY A 415 -0.25 4.36 42.39
CA GLY A 415 -0.22 4.16 40.94
C GLY A 415 0.36 5.34 40.16
N ASN A 416 0.82 6.39 40.85
CA ASN A 416 1.35 7.61 40.26
C ASN A 416 2.83 7.82 40.64
N PRO A 417 3.63 8.38 39.73
CA PRO A 417 5.02 8.70 40.02
C PRO A 417 5.17 9.88 40.99
N LYS A 418 6.23 9.88 41.80
CA LYS A 418 6.57 10.97 42.73
C LYS A 418 8.08 11.13 42.88
N TYR A 419 8.54 12.35 43.17
CA TYR A 419 9.96 12.67 43.30
C TYR A 419 10.35 12.98 44.75
N TRP A 420 11.55 12.58 45.12
CA TRP A 420 12.10 12.74 46.46
C TRP A 420 13.52 13.28 46.36
N GLU A 421 13.80 14.39 47.02
CA GLU A 421 15.12 15.01 47.12
C GLU A 421 15.75 14.67 48.47
N PHE A 422 17.01 14.28 48.45
CA PHE A 422 17.81 14.16 49.66
C PHE A 422 18.29 15.55 50.09
N THR A 423 17.86 15.99 51.26
CA THR A 423 18.25 17.28 51.83
C THR A 423 19.12 17.06 53.05
N LYS A 424 20.16 17.89 53.20
CA LYS A 424 20.97 17.85 54.42
C LYS A 424 20.16 18.34 55.62
N GLY A 425 20.10 17.54 56.69
CA GLY A 425 19.57 18.00 57.97
C GLY A 425 20.58 18.85 58.72
N ALA A 426 20.09 19.83 59.50
CA ALA A 426 20.90 20.80 60.25
C ALA A 426 21.84 20.17 61.32
N GLY A 427 21.77 18.84 61.53
CA GLY A 427 22.63 18.07 62.45
C GLY A 427 23.40 16.91 61.79
N GLY A 428 23.48 16.86 60.46
CA GLY A 428 24.24 15.83 59.73
C GLY A 428 23.48 14.54 59.40
N ALA A 429 22.28 14.33 59.95
CA ALA A 429 21.35 13.32 59.44
C ALA A 429 20.58 13.90 58.25
N GLY A 430 20.81 13.37 57.05
CA GLY A 430 20.03 13.77 55.87
C GLY A 430 18.64 13.15 55.87
N GLU A 431 17.68 13.84 55.25
CA GLU A 431 16.29 13.40 55.15
C GLU A 431 15.84 13.42 53.69
N TRP A 432 14.90 12.53 53.35
CA TRP A 432 14.24 12.55 52.04
C TRP A 432 12.96 13.38 52.14
N THR A 433 12.89 14.43 51.33
CA THR A 433 11.72 15.31 51.22
C THR A 433 11.08 15.15 49.85
N ALA A 434 9.75 15.10 49.79
CA ALA A 434 9.07 15.13 48.50
C ALA A 434 9.42 16.44 47.76
N THR A 435 9.76 16.32 46.49
CA THR A 435 10.07 17.44 45.61
C THR A 435 9.25 17.35 44.34
N ASP A 436 9.23 18.43 43.58
CA ASP A 436 8.84 18.41 42.18
C ASP A 436 10.07 18.07 41.32
N PRO A 437 9.89 17.42 40.15
CA PRO A 437 10.98 17.17 39.22
C PRO A 437 11.60 18.49 38.74
N THR A 438 12.94 18.52 38.68
CA THR A 438 13.68 19.64 38.11
C THR A 438 14.06 19.28 36.68
N TYR A 439 13.15 19.50 35.73
CA TYR A 439 13.44 19.23 34.33
C TYR A 439 14.62 20.07 33.85
N SER A 440 15.53 19.41 33.11
CA SER A 440 16.67 20.10 32.54
C SER A 440 16.18 21.19 31.59
N SER A 441 16.62 22.43 31.78
CA SER A 441 16.34 23.57 30.90
C SER A 441 17.07 23.42 29.56
N PHE A 442 16.74 22.38 28.79
CA PHE A 442 17.38 22.08 27.52
C PHE A 442 16.82 23.03 26.45
N ARG A 443 17.67 23.95 25.98
CA ARG A 443 17.33 25.07 25.11
C ARG A 443 18.16 25.01 23.82
N LEU A 444 17.81 25.87 22.87
CA LEU A 444 18.60 26.06 21.64
C LEU A 444 20.10 26.30 21.93
N SER A 445 20.41 27.02 23.01
CA SER A 445 21.79 27.30 23.40
C SER A 445 22.56 26.05 23.84
N ASN A 446 21.88 25.03 24.38
CA ASN A 446 22.50 23.75 24.77
C ASN A 446 22.99 22.94 23.57
N ILE A 447 22.38 23.14 22.39
CA ILE A 447 22.83 22.56 21.12
C ILE A 447 23.71 23.52 20.31
N GLY A 448 24.16 24.62 20.93
CA GLY A 448 25.09 25.57 20.32
C GLY A 448 24.47 26.53 19.30
N LEU A 449 23.15 26.72 19.35
CA LEU A 449 22.39 27.67 18.54
C LEU A 449 21.84 28.80 19.42
N ASP A 450 21.98 30.06 19.01
CA ASP A 450 21.53 31.20 19.82
C ASP A 450 21.26 32.42 18.93
N PHE A 451 20.47 33.38 19.41
CA PHE A 451 20.23 34.63 18.70
C PHE A 451 21.36 35.64 18.93
N GLY A 452 21.64 36.47 17.92
CA GLY A 452 22.51 37.63 18.08
C GLY A 452 21.85 38.74 18.94
N ILE A 453 22.66 39.55 19.62
CA ILE A 453 22.15 40.75 20.31
C ILE A 453 21.55 41.69 19.25
N GLY A 454 20.27 42.04 19.41
CA GLY A 454 19.55 42.89 18.45
C GLY A 454 19.32 42.24 17.08
N SER A 455 19.39 40.91 17.00
CA SER A 455 19.13 40.15 15.77
C SER A 455 18.03 39.12 15.98
N ASP A 456 17.13 39.04 15.02
CA ASP A 456 16.12 37.99 14.93
C ASP A 456 16.63 36.74 14.21
N ARG A 457 17.92 36.67 13.87
CA ARG A 457 18.54 35.51 13.21
C ARG A 457 19.11 34.52 14.23
N ILE A 458 18.92 33.24 13.96
CA ILE A 458 19.60 32.15 14.67
C ILE A 458 21.06 32.10 14.18
N MET A 459 21.98 32.10 15.13
CA MET A 459 23.42 31.97 14.90
C MET A 459 23.92 30.66 15.48
N VAL A 460 24.83 30.00 14.75
CA VAL A 460 25.58 28.86 15.28
C VAL A 460 26.71 29.41 16.15
N LYS A 461 26.58 29.28 17.48
CA LYS A 461 27.63 29.61 18.45
C LYS A 461 28.67 28.50 18.56
N ASN A 462 28.23 27.24 18.46
CA ASN A 462 29.11 26.08 18.48
C ASN A 462 28.46 24.91 17.73
N SER A 463 28.94 24.63 16.51
CA SER A 463 28.43 23.54 15.67
C SER A 463 28.70 22.14 16.23
N ALA A 464 29.71 21.98 17.09
CA ALA A 464 30.06 20.70 17.67
C ALA A 464 29.07 20.27 18.78
N LEU A 465 28.43 21.23 19.46
CA LEU A 465 27.46 20.92 20.51
C LEU A 465 26.24 20.19 19.94
N LEU A 466 25.74 20.60 18.76
CA LEU A 466 24.63 19.91 18.12
C LEU A 466 24.95 18.44 17.86
N LEU A 467 26.11 18.14 17.26
CA LEU A 467 26.52 16.75 17.02
C LEU A 467 26.71 15.98 18.33
N GLN A 468 27.36 16.59 19.32
CA GLN A 468 27.57 15.98 20.62
C GLN A 468 26.26 15.63 21.32
N GLU A 469 25.28 16.54 21.30
CA GLU A 469 23.99 16.30 21.94
C GLU A 469 23.13 15.33 21.13
N LEU A 470 23.19 15.38 19.80
CA LEU A 470 22.58 14.36 18.96
C LEU A 470 23.18 12.98 19.23
N GLU A 471 24.47 12.86 19.55
CA GLU A 471 25.14 11.60 19.85
C GLU A 471 24.90 11.11 21.28
N LYS A 472 24.96 11.99 22.28
CA LYS A 472 24.85 11.62 23.70
C LYS A 472 23.40 11.62 24.22
N ASN A 473 22.59 12.55 23.76
CA ASN A 473 21.25 12.83 24.30
C ASN A 473 20.23 13.05 23.16
N PRO A 474 20.03 12.08 22.25
CA PRO A 474 19.19 12.24 21.07
C PRO A 474 17.74 12.54 21.44
N GLU A 475 17.26 11.92 22.51
CA GLU A 475 15.91 12.11 23.03
C GLU A 475 15.69 13.54 23.52
N LYS A 476 16.70 14.20 24.11
CA LYS A 476 16.60 15.61 24.51
C LYS A 476 16.51 16.54 23.30
N VAL A 477 17.28 16.25 22.25
CA VAL A 477 17.21 17.02 21.01
C VAL A 477 15.87 16.80 20.31
N LYS A 478 15.39 15.56 20.26
CA LYS A 478 14.06 15.22 19.74
C LYS A 478 12.97 15.95 20.51
N ALA A 479 13.02 15.92 21.84
CA ALA A 479 12.06 16.58 22.70
C ALA A 479 12.04 18.11 22.46
N LEU A 480 13.22 18.74 22.36
CA LEU A 480 13.32 20.17 22.07
C LEU A 480 12.61 20.58 20.77
N PHE A 481 12.68 19.76 19.72
CA PHE A 481 12.13 20.12 18.41
C PHE A 481 10.76 19.53 18.11
N ALA A 482 10.51 18.28 18.47
CA ALA A 482 9.45 17.45 17.92
C ALA A 482 8.58 16.76 18.99
N ASP A 483 8.69 17.17 20.26
CA ASP A 483 7.76 16.70 21.28
C ASP A 483 6.35 17.18 20.92
N VAL A 484 5.43 16.23 20.87
CA VAL A 484 4.03 16.51 20.53
C VAL A 484 3.41 17.30 21.67
N GLN A 485 2.56 18.26 21.35
CA GLN A 485 1.72 18.93 22.35
C GLN A 485 0.92 17.86 23.10
N VAL A 486 1.03 17.83 24.42
CA VAL A 486 0.21 16.91 25.21
C VAL A 486 -1.25 17.40 25.11
N GLU A 487 -2.19 16.55 24.72
CA GLU A 487 -3.60 16.96 24.71
C GLU A 487 -4.18 16.82 26.12
N ALA A 488 -4.95 17.81 26.59
CA ALA A 488 -5.61 17.78 27.89
C ALA A 488 -6.75 16.74 27.90
N THR A 489 -6.43 15.45 27.95
CA THR A 489 -7.43 14.39 28.13
C THR A 489 -7.60 14.09 29.62
N LYS A 490 -8.57 14.76 30.25
CA LYS A 490 -9.16 14.22 31.49
C LYS A 490 -9.91 12.94 31.10
N THR A 491 -9.65 11.83 31.77
CA THR A 491 -10.46 10.61 31.62
C THR A 491 -11.88 10.89 32.14
N ALA A 492 -12.90 10.67 31.31
CA ALA A 492 -14.27 11.08 31.61
C ALA A 492 -14.90 10.28 32.75
N GLU A 493 -15.49 10.98 33.72
CA GLU A 493 -16.41 10.38 34.69
C GLU A 493 -17.86 10.62 34.26
N THR A 494 -18.79 9.79 34.75
CA THR A 494 -20.21 9.81 34.36
C THR A 494 -20.92 11.16 34.54
N ALA A 495 -20.36 12.09 35.32
CA ALA A 495 -20.89 13.44 35.51
C ALA A 495 -20.49 14.43 34.39
N ASP A 496 -19.39 14.19 33.67
CA ASP A 496 -18.85 15.10 32.64
C ASP A 496 -19.58 14.98 31.29
N LEU A 497 -20.39 13.93 31.09
CA LEU A 497 -21.13 13.65 29.84
C LEU A 497 -22.43 14.46 29.70
N LEU A 498 -22.76 15.33 30.67
CA LEU A 498 -24.03 16.07 30.73
C LEU A 498 -23.93 17.53 30.29
N SER A 499 -22.74 18.05 29.98
CA SER A 499 -22.54 19.40 29.47
C SER A 499 -22.21 19.42 27.98
N THR A 500 -22.79 20.35 27.23
CA THR A 500 -22.41 20.59 25.84
C THR A 500 -20.97 21.12 25.76
N PRO A 501 -20.11 20.55 24.89
CA PRO A 501 -18.77 21.05 24.61
C PRO A 501 -18.76 22.56 24.31
N LYS A 502 -17.82 23.30 24.90
CA LYS A 502 -17.60 24.73 24.63
C LYS A 502 -16.11 25.04 24.46
N THR A 503 -15.80 26.04 23.64
CA THR A 503 -14.45 26.59 23.53
C THR A 503 -14.20 27.61 24.64
N LEU A 504 -13.19 27.41 25.49
CA LEU A 504 -12.81 28.33 26.55
C LEU A 504 -11.64 29.22 26.08
N ASN A 505 -11.85 30.55 26.03
CA ASN A 505 -10.78 31.51 25.79
C ASN A 505 -10.13 31.95 27.11
N ASN A 506 -8.81 31.85 27.23
CA ASN A 506 -8.10 32.42 28.37
C ASN A 506 -7.51 33.78 27.98
N ASN A 507 -7.90 34.83 28.71
CA ASN A 507 -7.38 36.20 28.53
C ASN A 507 -6.05 36.44 29.25
N ASP A 508 -5.50 35.45 29.98
CA ASP A 508 -4.21 35.53 30.67
C ASP A 508 -3.28 34.39 30.20
N ALA A 509 -2.18 34.76 29.53
CA ALA A 509 -1.19 33.81 29.00
C ALA A 509 -0.41 33.04 30.10
N ASN A 510 -0.47 33.49 31.36
CA ASN A 510 0.34 32.94 32.46
C ASN A 510 -0.47 32.19 33.53
N SER A 511 -1.79 32.02 33.39
CA SER A 511 -2.61 31.29 34.39
C SER A 511 -3.89 30.70 33.80
N PRO A 512 -3.89 29.41 33.37
CA PRO A 512 -5.11 28.71 32.98
C PRO A 512 -5.74 28.08 34.22
N THR A 513 -6.50 28.85 35.00
CA THR A 513 -7.30 28.23 36.08
C THR A 513 -8.45 27.45 35.47
N GLY A 514 -8.25 26.13 35.33
CA GLY A 514 -9.22 25.12 34.91
C GLY A 514 -10.36 24.88 35.91
N THR A 515 -10.95 25.93 36.47
CA THR A 515 -12.07 25.78 37.43
C THR A 515 -13.39 25.42 36.73
N ASN A 516 -13.49 25.54 35.39
CA ASN A 516 -14.75 25.43 34.65
C ASN A 516 -14.72 24.50 33.40
N ALA A 517 -13.66 23.71 33.20
CA ALA A 517 -13.51 22.83 32.02
C ALA A 517 -14.15 21.45 32.24
N VAL A 518 -14.94 20.99 31.27
CA VAL A 518 -15.61 19.67 31.25
C VAL A 518 -15.12 18.84 30.05
N VAL A 519 -15.37 17.53 30.03
CA VAL A 519 -14.93 16.65 28.92
C VAL A 519 -15.55 17.10 27.61
N GLY A 520 -14.69 17.31 26.60
CA GLY A 520 -15.09 17.81 25.28
C GLY A 520 -14.91 19.32 25.11
N ASP A 521 -14.57 20.07 26.16
CA ASP A 521 -14.24 21.50 26.01
C ASP A 521 -12.87 21.69 25.34
N THR A 522 -12.82 22.54 24.31
CA THR A 522 -11.57 22.95 23.64
C THR A 522 -11.01 24.20 24.33
N ILE A 523 -9.78 24.17 24.86
CA ILE A 523 -9.16 25.35 25.49
C ILE A 523 -8.28 26.05 24.47
N ALA A 524 -8.63 27.28 24.06
CA ALA A 524 -7.99 28.03 22.98
C ALA A 524 -6.64 28.69 23.38
N ASN A 525 -5.88 28.08 24.28
CA ASN A 525 -4.49 28.37 24.68
C ASN A 525 -4.04 27.21 25.59
N SER A 526 -4.07 25.99 25.06
CA SER A 526 -4.11 24.74 25.82
C SER A 526 -2.83 24.46 26.60
N ALA A 527 -2.87 24.68 27.91
CA ALA A 527 -2.01 23.95 28.84
C ALA A 527 -2.51 22.50 28.93
N ALA A 528 -1.59 21.56 28.83
CA ALA A 528 -1.81 20.13 28.80
C ALA A 528 -1.54 19.48 30.15
N TYR A 529 -2.33 18.50 30.56
CA TYR A 529 -2.04 17.77 31.81
C TYR A 529 -0.82 16.86 31.60
N ASP A 530 0.31 17.22 32.21
CA ASP A 530 1.49 16.35 32.26
C ASP A 530 1.33 15.32 33.38
N ALA A 531 1.22 14.05 33.00
CA ALA A 531 1.06 12.93 33.93
C ALA A 531 2.30 12.69 34.83
N ASN A 532 3.48 13.20 34.45
CA ASN A 532 4.70 13.06 35.24
C ASN A 532 4.79 14.09 36.37
N THR A 533 4.35 15.33 36.13
CA THR A 533 4.28 16.39 37.16
C THR A 533 2.93 16.52 37.83
N SER A 534 1.90 15.85 37.31
CA SER A 534 0.51 16.07 37.71
C SER A 534 0.08 17.54 37.62
N SER A 535 0.56 18.26 36.60
CA SER A 535 0.25 19.69 36.43
C SER A 535 -0.06 20.06 34.98
N TYR A 536 -0.91 21.07 34.78
CA TYR A 536 -1.24 21.58 33.45
C TYR A 536 -0.15 22.54 32.97
N ARG A 537 0.55 22.19 31.89
CA ARG A 537 1.70 22.93 31.35
C ARG A 537 1.61 23.12 29.84
N SER A 538 2.04 24.28 29.34
CA SER A 538 2.04 24.63 27.90
C SER A 538 3.37 24.23 27.23
N TYR A 539 3.78 22.97 27.35
CA TYR A 539 5.04 22.48 26.76
C TYR A 539 4.80 21.74 25.45
N GLN A 540 5.57 22.11 24.43
CA GLN A 540 5.54 21.50 23.10
C GLN A 540 6.87 21.76 22.40
N GLY A 541 7.30 20.84 21.53
CA GLY A 541 8.50 21.02 20.74
C GLY A 541 8.47 22.32 19.92
N ILE A 542 9.65 22.87 19.61
CA ILE A 542 9.78 24.10 18.81
C ILE A 542 8.99 24.01 17.49
N ALA A 543 8.96 22.84 16.84
CA ALA A 543 8.21 22.67 15.60
C ALA A 543 6.70 22.89 15.79
N SER A 544 6.11 22.30 16.83
CA SER A 544 4.70 22.51 17.17
C SER A 544 4.42 23.96 17.56
N ALA A 545 5.32 24.59 18.32
CA ALA A 545 5.17 25.99 18.70
C ALA A 545 5.21 26.95 17.50
N ILE A 546 6.10 26.69 16.54
CA ILE A 546 6.16 27.44 15.27
C ILE A 546 4.89 27.20 14.46
N ASP A 547 4.45 25.95 14.33
CA ASP A 547 3.26 25.59 13.55
C ASP A 547 1.98 26.24 14.11
N GLU A 548 1.77 26.19 15.42
CA GLU A 548 0.67 26.86 16.10
C GLU A 548 0.71 28.38 15.86
N PHE A 549 1.88 28.99 16.02
CA PHE A 549 2.05 30.42 15.80
C PHE A 549 1.74 30.83 14.35
N ILE A 550 2.27 30.07 13.37
CA ILE A 550 2.03 30.34 11.95
C ILE A 550 0.56 30.14 11.60
N SER A 551 -0.05 29.07 12.09
CA SER A 551 -1.48 28.77 11.87
C SER A 551 -2.37 29.84 12.48
N ALA A 552 -2.12 30.23 13.73
CA ALA A 552 -2.86 31.31 14.40
C ALA A 552 -2.70 32.66 13.67
N PHE A 553 -1.50 32.96 13.15
CA PHE A 553 -1.26 34.17 12.39
C PHE A 553 -1.99 34.18 11.03
N LEU A 554 -1.95 33.06 10.30
CA LEU A 554 -2.51 32.93 8.96
C LEU A 554 -4.03 32.78 8.98
N SER A 555 -4.56 31.76 9.66
CA SER A 555 -5.98 31.41 9.66
C SER A 555 -6.70 31.89 10.91
N GLY A 556 -6.03 31.89 12.07
CA GLY A 556 -6.70 32.01 13.37
C GLY A 556 -7.43 30.71 13.74
N ASP A 557 -8.44 30.82 14.58
CA ASP A 557 -9.24 29.69 15.07
C ASP A 557 -10.62 29.71 14.40
N SER A 558 -10.85 28.72 13.52
CA SER A 558 -12.10 28.56 12.79
C SER A 558 -13.30 28.29 13.70
N ASP A 559 -13.08 27.69 14.87
CA ASP A 559 -14.14 27.21 15.74
C ASP A 559 -14.67 28.32 16.64
N SER A 560 -13.81 29.26 17.06
CA SER A 560 -14.23 30.49 17.75
C SER A 560 -14.64 31.63 16.82
N GLY A 561 -14.44 31.48 15.50
CA GLY A 561 -14.62 32.55 14.52
C GLY A 561 -13.55 33.65 14.60
N TYR A 562 -12.49 33.42 15.38
CA TYR A 562 -11.33 34.30 15.45
C TYR A 562 -10.53 34.20 14.16
N LYS A 563 -10.49 35.27 13.37
CA LYS A 563 -9.68 35.33 12.16
C LYS A 563 -8.24 35.73 12.50
N GLY A 564 -7.29 35.00 11.93
CA GLY A 564 -5.87 35.30 12.06
C GLY A 564 -5.54 36.73 11.64
N ALA A 565 -4.46 37.28 12.20
CA ALA A 565 -4.04 38.66 11.94
C ALA A 565 -3.82 38.93 10.44
N TYR A 566 -3.31 37.94 9.70
CA TYR A 566 -3.12 38.02 8.26
C TYR A 566 -4.45 38.19 7.51
N ASN A 567 -5.42 37.31 7.77
CA ASN A 567 -6.74 37.37 7.13
C ASN A 567 -7.48 38.66 7.48
N THR A 568 -7.41 39.09 8.75
CA THR A 568 -7.99 40.35 9.22
C THR A 568 -7.41 41.54 8.46
N HIS A 569 -6.10 41.55 8.23
CA HIS A 569 -5.44 42.62 7.47
C HIS A 569 -5.86 42.63 5.99
N ILE A 570 -5.94 41.46 5.35
CA ILE A 570 -6.41 41.33 3.96
C ILE A 570 -7.85 41.80 3.82
N GLU A 571 -8.74 41.43 4.72
CA GLU A 571 -10.14 41.86 4.70
C GLU A 571 -10.27 43.37 4.87
N SER A 572 -9.44 43.97 5.74
CA SER A 572 -9.37 45.43 5.89
C SER A 572 -8.94 46.12 4.59
N ILE A 573 -7.89 45.65 3.92
CA ILE A 573 -7.44 46.22 2.64
C ILE A 573 -8.50 46.04 1.54
N ARG A 574 -9.12 44.85 1.44
CA ARG A 574 -10.21 44.62 0.47
C ARG A 574 -11.39 45.55 0.73
N SER A 575 -11.74 45.78 2.00
CA SER A 575 -12.79 46.72 2.39
C SER A 575 -12.42 48.17 2.04
N GLN A 576 -11.15 48.56 2.22
CA GLN A 576 -10.66 49.88 1.80
C GLN A 576 -10.75 50.07 0.28
N ASN A 577 -10.33 49.08 -0.51
CA ASN A 577 -10.43 49.14 -1.98
C ASN A 577 -11.88 49.30 -2.43
N ARG A 578 -12.82 48.50 -1.89
CA ARG A 578 -14.26 48.65 -2.21
C ARG A 578 -14.79 50.06 -1.93
N ARG A 579 -14.43 50.64 -0.78
CA ARG A 579 -14.82 52.02 -0.45
C ARG A 579 -14.20 53.07 -1.39
N ILE A 580 -13.00 52.80 -1.91
CA ILE A 580 -12.36 53.68 -2.90
C ILE A 580 -13.10 53.55 -4.24
N ASP A 581 -13.43 52.34 -4.67
CA ASP A 581 -14.18 52.08 -5.89
C ASP A 581 -15.57 52.77 -5.85
N GLU A 582 -16.31 52.63 -4.75
CA GLU A 582 -17.59 53.32 -4.53
C GLU A 582 -17.44 54.86 -4.63
N ARG A 583 -16.36 55.42 -4.07
CA ARG A 583 -16.08 56.86 -4.16
C ARG A 583 -15.74 57.30 -5.57
N ILE A 584 -15.04 56.49 -6.35
CA ILE A 584 -14.73 56.78 -7.74
C ILE A 584 -16.03 56.83 -8.54
N GLU A 585 -16.91 55.84 -8.36
CA GLU A 585 -18.22 55.80 -9.03
C GLU A 585 -19.09 57.02 -8.68
N ASP A 586 -19.16 57.40 -7.40
CA ASP A 586 -19.87 58.59 -6.97
C ASP A 586 -19.30 59.89 -7.59
N MET A 587 -17.97 59.99 -7.68
CA MET A 587 -17.30 61.13 -8.32
C MET A 587 -17.56 61.17 -9.82
N GLU A 588 -17.51 60.03 -10.51
CA GLU A 588 -17.82 59.93 -11.94
C GLU A 588 -19.26 60.36 -12.22
N ARG A 589 -20.22 59.90 -11.42
CA ARG A 589 -21.62 60.30 -11.52
C ARG A 589 -21.83 61.79 -11.27
N TYR A 590 -21.12 62.37 -10.30
CA TYR A 590 -21.15 63.81 -10.06
C TYR A 590 -20.57 64.62 -11.22
N LEU A 591 -19.44 64.18 -11.78
CA LEU A 591 -18.82 64.81 -12.94
C LEU A 591 -19.75 64.76 -14.16
N GLU A 592 -20.41 63.64 -14.42
CA GLU A 592 -21.38 63.48 -15.51
C GLU A 592 -22.59 64.41 -15.34
N GLN A 593 -23.15 64.50 -14.13
CA GLN A 593 -24.26 65.43 -13.85
C GLN A 593 -23.86 66.89 -14.05
N ARG A 594 -22.63 67.25 -13.64
CA ARG A 594 -22.09 68.59 -13.83
C ARG A 594 -21.85 68.91 -15.30
N GLU A 595 -21.29 67.97 -16.05
CA GLU A 595 -21.11 68.07 -17.50
C GLU A 595 -22.46 68.29 -18.20
N LYS A 596 -23.46 67.48 -17.87
CA LYS A 596 -24.82 67.62 -18.40
C LYS A 596 -25.42 69.00 -18.11
N THR A 597 -25.31 69.48 -16.86
CA THR A 597 -25.82 70.80 -16.46
C THR A 597 -25.12 71.94 -17.23
N LEU A 598 -23.81 71.84 -17.42
CA LEU A 598 -23.03 72.80 -18.21
C LEU A 598 -23.43 72.77 -19.68
N SER A 599 -23.61 71.57 -20.26
CA SER A 599 -24.05 71.37 -21.64
C SER A 599 -25.45 71.96 -21.87
N ASP A 600 -26.42 71.66 -21.01
CA ASP A 600 -27.77 72.22 -21.06
C ASP A 600 -27.74 73.75 -20.92
N GLY A 601 -26.89 74.28 -20.04
CA GLY A 601 -26.67 75.73 -19.88
C GLY A 601 -26.10 76.36 -21.16
N PHE A 602 -25.16 75.69 -21.82
CA PHE A 602 -24.59 76.13 -23.08
C PHE A 602 -25.64 76.13 -24.20
N MET A 603 -26.42 75.05 -24.35
CA MET A 603 -27.51 74.97 -25.33
C MET A 603 -28.55 76.10 -25.15
N ARG A 604 -28.94 76.39 -23.90
CA ARG A 604 -29.86 77.51 -23.61
C ARG A 604 -29.26 78.87 -23.94
N MET A 605 -27.96 79.07 -23.69
CA MET A 605 -27.26 80.29 -24.09
C MET A 605 -27.20 80.44 -25.61
N GLU A 606 -26.97 79.35 -26.34
CA GLU A 606 -26.98 79.33 -27.80
C GLU A 606 -28.38 79.68 -28.35
N GLU A 607 -29.44 79.10 -27.78
CA GLU A 607 -30.82 79.42 -28.16
C GLU A 607 -31.17 80.89 -27.87
N MET A 608 -30.82 81.41 -26.68
CA MET A 608 -31.01 82.83 -26.34
C MET A 608 -30.22 83.74 -27.28
N GLN A 609 -28.98 83.39 -27.64
CA GLN A 609 -28.18 84.16 -28.58
C GLN A 609 -28.81 84.16 -29.97
N SER A 610 -29.34 83.02 -30.43
CA SER A 610 -30.11 82.92 -31.68
C SER A 610 -31.37 83.79 -31.66
N GLN A 611 -32.13 83.77 -30.56
CA GLN A 611 -33.31 84.63 -30.39
C GLN A 611 -32.94 86.12 -30.34
N LEU A 612 -31.88 86.49 -29.63
CA LEU A 612 -31.37 87.87 -29.60
C LEU A 612 -30.92 88.35 -30.97
N ASN A 613 -30.21 87.51 -31.73
CA ASN A 613 -29.83 87.81 -33.10
C ASN A 613 -31.07 88.00 -33.99
N THR A 614 -32.09 87.15 -33.84
CA THR A 614 -33.37 87.27 -34.56
C THR A 614 -34.11 88.57 -34.20
N GLN A 615 -34.17 88.92 -32.91
CA GLN A 615 -34.77 90.17 -32.43
C GLN A 615 -33.99 91.39 -32.93
N LEU A 616 -32.65 91.35 -32.88
CA LEU A 616 -31.80 92.41 -33.43
C LEU A 616 -32.04 92.60 -34.92
N GLN A 617 -32.18 91.52 -35.68
CA GLN A 617 -32.47 91.57 -37.10
C GLN A 617 -33.89 92.09 -37.39
N THR A 618 -34.87 91.73 -36.56
CA THR A 618 -36.23 92.28 -36.62
C THR A 618 -36.24 93.78 -36.31
N LEU A 619 -35.50 94.22 -35.29
CA LEU A 619 -35.31 95.63 -34.96
C LEU A 619 -34.65 96.37 -36.13
N GLN A 620 -33.53 95.86 -36.66
CA GLN A 620 -32.85 96.43 -37.83
C GLN A 620 -33.77 96.54 -39.06
N ASN A 621 -34.61 95.54 -39.30
CA ASN A 621 -35.58 95.57 -40.40
C ASN A 621 -36.70 96.58 -40.13
N SER A 622 -37.18 96.71 -38.89
CA SER A 622 -38.20 97.71 -38.50
C SER A 622 -37.69 99.16 -38.59
N PHE A 623 -36.39 99.39 -38.34
CA PHE A 623 -35.76 100.70 -38.53
C PHE A 623 -35.48 101.05 -40.00
N LYS A 624 -35.41 100.05 -40.89
CA LYS A 624 -35.27 100.25 -42.35
C LYS A 624 -36.58 100.51 -43.07
N SER A 625 -37.75 100.29 -42.43
CA SER A 625 -39.06 100.44 -43.08
C SER A 625 -39.78 101.78 -42.80
N LYS A 626 -39.05 102.85 -42.51
CA LYS A 626 -39.59 104.22 -42.48
C LYS A 626 -38.84 105.12 -43.45
#